data_AF-A0A7K0A2A8-F1
#
_entry.id   AF-A0A7K0A2A8-F1
#
_cell.length_a   1.000
_cell.length_b   1.000
_cell.length_c   1.000
_cell.angle_alpha   90.00
_cell.angle_beta   90.00
_cell.angle_gamma   90.00
#
_symmetry.space_group_name_H-M   'P 1'
#
loop_
_entity.id
_entity.type
_entity.pdbx_description
1 polymer ?
#
loop_
_entity_poly.entity_id
_entity_poly.type
_entity_poly.pdbx_seq_one_letter_code
_entity_poly.pdbx_strand_id
1 'polypeptide(L)'
;MDLLIITVAGVGAELTAEQQPNLPVTPEQVGADAARCQAAGASIYHLHVRDASGFPTMSIEAFAQARDAITQNSDLIVQFTSGGAVTDTEGERIAPLDLRPEMASLTTGTVNFGSGVFWNPRSLIDGFYRRMRELGIVPEFEIFEPGMIATAVGVASEADHHLHFDLVLGVPGAMPAWDDSVSFLSAHLPEGSTWSATGIGRAHIPVAEQAIELGGHVRTGFEDVRYLAPGELATSNAQLIARVAAMGRDRGREVATPDQARSLLGLERSAGTLAR
;
A
#
# COMPACT_ATOMS: atom_id res chain seq x y z
N MET A 1 21.30 -10.04 6.77
CA MET A 1 20.96 -9.02 5.77
C MET A 1 19.46 -8.97 5.73
N ASP A 2 18.88 -7.77 5.76
CA ASP A 2 17.45 -7.59 5.95
C ASP A 2 16.72 -7.75 4.62
N LEU A 3 15.67 -8.57 4.62
CA LEU A 3 14.85 -8.84 3.45
C LEU A 3 14.15 -7.56 2.96
N LEU A 4 13.84 -7.50 1.67
CA LEU A 4 13.11 -6.41 1.04
C LEU A 4 11.66 -6.85 0.78
N ILE A 5 10.70 -6.26 1.48
CA ILE A 5 9.29 -6.33 1.11
C ILE A 5 9.05 -5.39 -0.07
N ILE A 6 8.34 -5.87 -1.08
CA ILE A 6 7.86 -5.05 -2.20
C ILE A 6 6.34 -5.12 -2.24
N THR A 7 5.68 -3.98 -2.05
CA THR A 7 4.23 -3.84 -2.17
C THR A 7 3.87 -3.42 -3.59
N VAL A 8 2.96 -4.15 -4.23
CA VAL A 8 2.35 -3.71 -5.48
C VAL A 8 1.07 -2.91 -5.22
N ALA A 9 1.05 -1.65 -5.61
CA ALA A 9 -0.16 -0.82 -5.65
C ALA A 9 -0.79 -0.90 -7.05
N GLY A 10 -1.58 -1.95 -7.26
CA GLY A 10 -1.85 -2.47 -8.59
C GLY A 10 -2.87 -1.70 -9.43
N VAL A 11 -3.82 -1.00 -8.78
CA VAL A 11 -5.02 -0.44 -9.43
C VAL A 11 -5.20 1.05 -9.15
N GLY A 12 -5.20 1.47 -7.88
CA GLY A 12 -5.49 2.85 -7.48
C GLY A 12 -6.88 3.37 -7.85
N ALA A 13 -7.18 4.58 -7.36
CA ALA A 13 -8.43 5.28 -7.66
C ALA A 13 -8.30 6.34 -8.78
N GLU A 14 -7.11 6.95 -8.95
CA GLU A 14 -6.94 8.18 -9.72
C GLU A 14 -6.67 7.97 -11.22
N LEU A 15 -5.85 6.97 -11.59
CA LEU A 15 -5.55 6.73 -13.01
C LEU A 15 -6.77 6.22 -13.76
N THR A 16 -6.89 6.60 -15.04
CA THR A 16 -7.90 6.06 -15.95
C THR A 16 -7.30 5.03 -16.91
N ALA A 17 -8.15 4.17 -17.50
CA ALA A 17 -7.73 3.22 -18.52
C ALA A 17 -7.15 3.91 -19.78
N GLU A 18 -7.58 5.14 -20.08
CA GLU A 18 -6.99 5.93 -21.17
C GLU A 18 -5.54 6.33 -20.86
N GLN A 19 -5.26 6.66 -19.60
CA GLN A 19 -3.92 7.02 -19.15
C GLN A 19 -3.01 5.77 -19.05
N GLN A 20 -3.54 4.67 -18.51
CA GLN A 20 -2.82 3.40 -18.40
C GLN A 20 -3.69 2.27 -18.98
N PRO A 21 -3.52 1.93 -20.26
CA PRO A 21 -4.32 0.89 -20.92
C PRO A 21 -4.13 -0.52 -20.35
N ASN A 22 -3.04 -0.75 -19.60
CA ASN A 22 -2.75 -2.03 -18.96
C ASN A 22 -3.28 -2.12 -17.52
N LEU A 23 -4.05 -1.13 -17.07
CA LEU A 23 -4.61 -1.10 -15.71
C LEU A 23 -5.54 -2.29 -15.50
N PRO A 24 -5.34 -3.14 -14.47
CA PRO A 24 -6.26 -4.22 -14.18
C PRO A 24 -7.57 -3.66 -13.61
N VAL A 25 -8.70 -4.05 -14.22
CA VAL A 25 -10.05 -3.56 -13.84
C VAL A 25 -10.91 -4.70 -13.31
N THR A 26 -10.99 -5.83 -14.02
CA THR A 26 -11.83 -6.95 -13.59
C THR A 26 -11.13 -7.81 -12.52
N PRO A 27 -11.88 -8.56 -11.69
CA PRO A 27 -11.30 -9.49 -10.73
C PRO A 27 -10.29 -10.46 -11.36
N GLU A 28 -10.58 -11.00 -12.55
CA GLU A 28 -9.69 -11.91 -13.27
C GLU A 28 -8.38 -11.23 -13.69
N GLN A 29 -8.46 -9.98 -14.15
CA GLN A 29 -7.28 -9.18 -14.49
C GLN A 29 -6.44 -8.88 -13.25
N VAL A 30 -7.07 -8.55 -12.14
CA VAL A 30 -6.41 -8.30 -10.85
C VAL A 30 -5.72 -9.57 -10.33
N GLY A 31 -6.39 -10.73 -10.36
CA GLY A 31 -5.78 -12.01 -9.96
C GLY A 31 -4.60 -12.42 -10.86
N ALA A 32 -4.73 -12.25 -12.17
CA ALA A 32 -3.63 -12.50 -13.10
C ALA A 32 -2.46 -11.52 -12.91
N ASP A 33 -2.73 -10.27 -12.55
CA ASP A 33 -1.70 -9.28 -12.25
C ASP A 33 -0.97 -9.60 -10.94
N ALA A 34 -1.69 -10.01 -9.90
CA ALA A 34 -1.12 -10.49 -8.65
C ALA A 34 -0.14 -11.66 -8.87
N ALA A 35 -0.52 -12.67 -9.67
CA ALA A 35 0.35 -13.79 -10.00
C ALA A 35 1.66 -13.34 -10.67
N ARG A 36 1.57 -12.43 -11.64
CA ARG A 36 2.76 -11.88 -12.33
C ARG A 36 3.63 -11.05 -11.37
N CYS A 37 3.00 -10.27 -10.50
CA CYS A 37 3.70 -9.45 -9.51
C CYS A 37 4.43 -10.32 -8.47
N GLN A 38 3.79 -11.39 -7.96
CA GLN A 38 4.45 -12.35 -7.08
C GLN A 38 5.65 -12.99 -7.77
N ALA A 39 5.50 -13.44 -9.02
CA ALA A 39 6.60 -14.02 -9.79
C ALA A 39 7.76 -13.03 -10.03
N ALA A 40 7.47 -11.73 -10.04
CA ALA A 40 8.45 -10.66 -10.16
C ALA A 40 9.09 -10.23 -8.82
N GLY A 41 8.54 -10.68 -7.68
CA GLY A 41 9.04 -10.38 -6.33
C GLY A 41 8.14 -9.51 -5.45
N ALA A 42 6.84 -9.37 -5.74
CA ALA A 42 5.93 -8.73 -4.79
C ALA A 42 5.66 -9.65 -3.59
N SER A 43 5.47 -9.04 -2.42
CA SER A 43 5.06 -9.73 -1.18
C SER A 43 3.66 -9.33 -0.72
N ILE A 44 3.22 -8.11 -1.08
CA ILE A 44 1.93 -7.52 -0.71
C ILE A 44 1.24 -6.98 -1.97
N TYR A 45 -0.07 -7.16 -2.07
CA TYR A 45 -0.92 -6.50 -3.06
C TYR A 45 -1.84 -5.48 -2.37
N HIS A 46 -1.56 -4.19 -2.57
CA HIS A 46 -2.42 -3.10 -2.13
C HIS A 46 -3.60 -2.96 -3.11
N LEU A 47 -4.80 -3.16 -2.60
CA LEU A 47 -6.01 -3.37 -3.39
C LEU A 47 -6.94 -2.16 -3.31
N HIS A 48 -7.07 -1.50 -4.45
CA HIS A 48 -8.27 -0.76 -4.85
C HIS A 48 -9.05 -1.61 -5.86
N VAL A 49 -10.36 -1.39 -5.98
CA VAL A 49 -11.21 -2.04 -6.98
C VAL A 49 -11.94 -1.01 -7.83
N ARG A 50 -12.39 -1.47 -9.00
CA ARG A 50 -13.16 -0.68 -9.96
C ARG A 50 -14.46 -1.38 -10.29
N ASP A 51 -15.47 -0.60 -10.65
CA ASP A 51 -16.72 -1.13 -11.16
C ASP A 51 -16.57 -1.63 -12.61
N ALA A 52 -17.64 -2.22 -13.15
CA ALA A 52 -17.65 -2.72 -14.53
C ALA A 52 -17.46 -1.63 -15.60
N SER A 53 -17.62 -0.36 -15.25
CA SER A 53 -17.38 0.80 -16.12
C SER A 53 -15.94 1.34 -15.98
N GLY A 54 -15.14 0.77 -15.07
CA GLY A 54 -13.76 1.17 -14.80
C GLY A 54 -13.60 2.31 -13.80
N PHE A 55 -14.68 2.75 -13.13
CA PHE A 55 -14.61 3.79 -12.10
C PHE A 55 -14.23 3.20 -10.74
N PRO A 56 -13.51 3.92 -9.87
CA PRO A 56 -13.21 3.46 -8.52
C PRO A 56 -14.51 3.21 -7.74
N THR A 57 -14.50 2.18 -6.89
CA THR A 57 -15.64 1.86 -6.03
C THR A 57 -15.18 1.24 -4.71
N MET A 58 -15.92 1.50 -3.64
CA MET A 58 -15.76 0.84 -2.35
C MET A 58 -16.75 -0.31 -2.11
N SER A 59 -17.28 -0.90 -3.20
CA SER A 59 -18.21 -2.03 -3.13
C SER A 59 -17.58 -3.24 -2.44
N ILE A 60 -18.19 -3.69 -1.34
CA ILE A 60 -17.80 -4.93 -0.63
C ILE A 60 -17.74 -6.11 -1.60
N GLU A 61 -18.71 -6.23 -2.52
CA GLU A 61 -18.74 -7.34 -3.48
C GLU A 61 -17.52 -7.31 -4.42
N ALA A 62 -17.16 -6.14 -4.93
CA ALA A 62 -16.00 -5.98 -5.81
C ALA A 62 -14.69 -6.31 -5.07
N PHE A 63 -14.54 -5.86 -3.82
CA PHE A 63 -13.41 -6.22 -2.97
C PHE A 63 -13.33 -7.73 -2.70
N ALA A 64 -14.47 -8.37 -2.40
CA ALA A 64 -14.52 -9.81 -2.17
C ALA A 64 -14.08 -10.59 -3.41
N GLN A 65 -14.63 -10.25 -4.58
CA GLN A 65 -14.29 -10.91 -5.85
C GLN A 65 -12.80 -10.72 -6.21
N ALA A 66 -12.27 -9.50 -6.05
CA ALA A 66 -10.86 -9.22 -6.34
C ALA A 66 -9.92 -9.94 -5.36
N ARG A 67 -10.21 -9.93 -4.05
CA ARG A 67 -9.45 -10.69 -3.05
C ARG A 67 -9.45 -12.18 -3.36
N ASP A 68 -10.61 -12.74 -3.68
CA ASP A 68 -10.75 -14.16 -4.00
C ASP A 68 -9.94 -14.51 -5.27
N ALA A 69 -9.94 -13.64 -6.28
CA ALA A 69 -9.11 -13.81 -7.47
C ALA A 69 -7.60 -13.73 -7.16
N ILE A 70 -7.16 -12.80 -6.31
CA ILE A 70 -5.75 -12.69 -5.89
C ILE A 70 -5.31 -13.95 -5.15
N THR A 71 -6.10 -14.40 -4.17
CA THR A 71 -5.77 -15.56 -3.32
C THR A 71 -5.85 -16.90 -4.06
N GLN A 72 -6.62 -16.99 -5.15
CA GLN A 72 -6.62 -18.16 -6.02
C GLN A 72 -5.39 -18.26 -6.93
N ASN A 73 -4.71 -17.13 -7.19
CA ASN A 73 -3.62 -17.04 -8.18
C ASN A 73 -2.26 -16.70 -7.55
N SER A 74 -2.22 -16.41 -6.25
CA SER A 74 -1.01 -15.95 -5.54
C SER A 74 -1.15 -16.15 -4.02
N ASP A 75 -0.02 -16.11 -3.32
CA ASP A 75 0.09 -16.16 -1.86
C ASP A 75 0.31 -14.77 -1.22
N LEU A 76 0.26 -13.71 -2.04
CA LEU A 76 0.47 -12.33 -1.63
C LEU A 76 -0.41 -11.97 -0.43
N ILE A 77 0.13 -11.15 0.47
CA ILE A 77 -0.69 -10.49 1.49
C ILE A 77 -1.65 -9.54 0.77
N VAL A 78 -2.95 -9.66 1.01
CA VAL A 78 -3.93 -8.74 0.44
C VAL A 78 -4.19 -7.61 1.43
N GLN A 79 -3.77 -6.40 1.06
CA GLN A 79 -3.97 -5.18 1.85
C GLN A 79 -5.06 -4.34 1.21
N PHE A 80 -6.16 -4.10 1.93
CA PHE A 80 -7.24 -3.26 1.39
C PHE A 80 -6.93 -1.78 1.60
N THR A 81 -7.32 -0.95 0.64
CA THR A 81 -7.42 0.48 0.91
C THR A 81 -8.52 0.77 1.93
N SER A 82 -8.28 1.69 2.86
CA SER A 82 -9.35 2.40 3.57
C SER A 82 -9.37 3.90 3.23
N GLY A 83 -8.58 4.30 2.23
CA GLY A 83 -8.55 5.65 1.68
C GLY A 83 -9.64 5.88 0.65
N GLY A 84 -9.81 4.92 -0.26
CA GLY A 84 -10.73 5.05 -1.40
C GLY A 84 -10.33 6.19 -2.34
N ALA A 85 -11.29 6.70 -3.11
CA ALA A 85 -11.16 7.94 -3.86
C ALA A 85 -11.42 9.15 -2.96
N VAL A 86 -10.92 10.34 -3.35
CA VAL A 86 -11.16 11.60 -2.62
C VAL A 86 -12.64 12.00 -2.51
N THR A 87 -13.52 11.33 -3.27
CA THR A 87 -14.97 11.54 -3.29
C THR A 87 -15.74 10.60 -2.37
N ASP A 88 -15.12 9.53 -1.86
CA ASP A 88 -15.81 8.49 -1.10
C ASP A 88 -16.14 8.96 0.31
N THR A 89 -17.32 8.58 0.80
CA THR A 89 -17.77 8.87 2.15
C THR A 89 -17.08 7.98 3.18
N GLU A 90 -17.11 8.37 4.45
CA GLU A 90 -16.60 7.57 5.56
C GLU A 90 -17.21 6.15 5.60
N GLY A 91 -18.52 6.06 5.39
CA GLY A 91 -19.25 4.78 5.41
C GLY A 91 -18.86 3.86 4.25
N GLU A 92 -18.61 4.41 3.07
CA GLU A 92 -18.11 3.64 1.93
C GLU A 92 -16.69 3.14 2.19
N ARG A 93 -15.81 4.02 2.70
CA ARG A 93 -14.40 3.70 2.94
C ARG A 93 -14.18 2.62 4.00
N ILE A 94 -15.01 2.58 5.04
CA ILE A 94 -14.87 1.60 6.13
C ILE A 94 -15.46 0.23 5.78
N ALA A 95 -16.45 0.20 4.88
CA ALA A 95 -17.27 -0.98 4.62
C ALA A 95 -16.47 -2.22 4.16
N PRO A 96 -15.47 -2.12 3.26
CA PRO A 96 -14.69 -3.29 2.85
C PRO A 96 -13.90 -3.98 3.97
N LEU A 97 -13.64 -3.30 5.09
CA LEU A 97 -12.93 -3.89 6.22
C LEU A 97 -13.69 -5.09 6.81
N ASP A 98 -15.01 -5.15 6.67
CA ASP A 98 -15.84 -6.26 7.17
C ASP A 98 -15.47 -7.61 6.53
N LEU A 99 -14.77 -7.60 5.41
CA LEU A 99 -14.20 -8.79 4.76
C LEU A 99 -12.93 -9.31 5.43
N ARG A 100 -12.43 -8.63 6.48
CA ARG A 100 -11.28 -9.02 7.31
C ARG A 100 -10.02 -9.34 6.49
N PRO A 101 -9.52 -8.39 5.67
CA PRO A 101 -8.22 -8.57 5.01
C PRO A 101 -7.11 -8.70 6.06
N GLU A 102 -5.96 -9.27 5.67
CA GLU A 102 -4.80 -9.38 6.58
C GLU A 102 -4.29 -7.99 7.00
N MET A 103 -4.30 -7.06 6.04
CA MET A 103 -3.90 -5.67 6.26
C MET A 103 -4.90 -4.69 5.64
N ALA A 104 -4.86 -3.45 6.12
CA ALA A 104 -5.50 -2.34 5.44
C ALA A 104 -4.67 -1.05 5.60
N SER A 105 -4.68 -0.18 4.61
CA SER A 105 -4.04 1.13 4.73
C SER A 105 -4.85 2.05 5.64
N LEU A 106 -4.19 2.90 6.41
CA LEU A 106 -4.80 3.89 7.28
C LEU A 106 -4.05 5.22 7.19
N THR A 107 -4.64 6.19 6.49
CA THR A 107 -4.12 7.55 6.45
C THR A 107 -4.35 8.28 7.76
N THR A 108 -3.29 8.88 8.30
CA THR A 108 -3.29 9.46 9.66
C THR A 108 -3.28 11.00 9.68
N GLY A 109 -3.79 11.62 8.63
CA GLY A 109 -4.09 13.06 8.61
C GLY A 109 -4.70 13.55 7.29
N THR A 110 -5.23 14.77 7.32
CA THR A 110 -5.80 15.44 6.14
C THR A 110 -4.73 16.21 5.37
N VAL A 111 -4.73 16.08 4.05
CA VAL A 111 -3.86 16.84 3.13
C VAL A 111 -4.64 17.31 1.90
N ASN A 112 -4.10 18.29 1.18
CA ASN A 112 -4.52 18.49 -0.20
C ASN A 112 -4.05 17.30 -1.05
N PHE A 113 -4.84 16.94 -2.06
CA PHE A 113 -4.55 15.79 -2.92
C PHE A 113 -4.94 16.15 -4.36
N GLY A 114 -3.96 16.57 -5.15
CA GLY A 114 -4.21 17.21 -6.43
C GLY A 114 -5.03 18.48 -6.26
N SER A 115 -6.19 18.55 -6.91
CA SER A 115 -7.17 19.63 -6.74
C SER A 115 -8.19 19.38 -5.64
N GLY A 116 -8.16 18.21 -5.00
CA GLY A 116 -9.06 17.82 -3.92
C GLY A 116 -8.44 17.95 -2.53
N VAL A 117 -9.20 17.50 -1.53
CA VAL A 117 -8.74 17.36 -0.14
C VAL A 117 -8.94 15.91 0.26
N PHE A 118 -7.87 15.22 0.62
CA PHE A 118 -7.97 13.88 1.16
C PHE A 118 -8.29 13.96 2.66
N TRP A 119 -9.58 13.92 2.95
CA TRP A 119 -10.14 14.23 4.26
C TRP A 119 -10.06 13.06 5.24
N ASN A 120 -9.21 13.19 6.26
CA ASN A 120 -9.00 12.21 7.33
C ASN A 120 -8.90 12.93 8.69
N PRO A 121 -10.02 13.45 9.22
CA PRO A 121 -10.02 14.08 10.54
C PRO A 121 -9.74 13.03 11.63
N ARG A 122 -9.27 13.49 12.79
CA ARG A 122 -8.88 12.61 13.90
C ARG A 122 -9.95 11.60 14.30
N SER A 123 -11.22 12.00 14.30
CA SER A 123 -12.35 11.10 14.64
C SER A 123 -12.50 9.93 13.67
N LEU A 124 -12.27 10.16 12.37
CA LEU A 124 -12.31 9.10 11.35
C LEU A 124 -11.14 8.14 11.57
N ILE A 125 -9.95 8.67 11.79
CA ILE A 125 -8.73 7.88 12.05
C ILE A 125 -8.93 6.97 13.28
N ASP A 126 -9.41 7.53 14.40
CA ASP A 126 -9.68 6.76 15.62
C ASP A 126 -10.76 5.68 15.40
N GLY A 127 -11.79 6.00 14.61
CA GLY A 127 -12.87 5.07 14.25
C GLY A 127 -12.36 3.89 13.42
N PHE A 128 -11.60 4.18 12.36
CA PHE A 128 -11.06 3.18 11.45
C PHE A 128 -10.04 2.29 12.14
N TYR A 129 -9.10 2.87 12.90
CA TYR A 129 -8.13 2.10 13.67
C TYR A 129 -8.83 1.16 14.64
N ARG A 130 -9.82 1.64 15.42
CA ARG A 130 -10.61 0.80 16.32
C ARG A 130 -11.28 -0.35 15.57
N ARG A 131 -11.89 -0.06 14.41
CA ARG A 131 -12.54 -1.09 13.59
C ARG A 131 -11.55 -2.14 13.09
N MET A 132 -10.37 -1.73 12.63
CA MET A 132 -9.30 -2.64 12.23
C MET A 132 -8.87 -3.54 13.40
N ARG A 133 -8.69 -2.97 14.61
CA ARG A 133 -8.37 -3.75 15.81
C ARG A 133 -9.44 -4.76 16.16
N GLU A 134 -10.72 -4.38 16.16
CA GLU A 134 -11.85 -5.29 16.42
C GLU A 134 -11.90 -6.49 15.45
N LEU A 135 -11.45 -6.28 14.22
CA LEU A 135 -11.45 -7.28 13.16
C LEU A 135 -10.13 -8.05 13.04
N GLY A 136 -9.11 -7.71 13.83
CA GLY A 136 -7.78 -8.31 13.75
C GLY A 136 -6.98 -7.92 12.50
N ILE A 137 -7.30 -6.78 11.89
CA ILE A 137 -6.62 -6.25 10.70
C ILE A 137 -5.38 -5.45 11.16
N VAL A 138 -4.24 -5.70 10.53
CA VAL A 138 -3.01 -4.93 10.80
C VAL A 138 -2.96 -3.69 9.90
N PRO A 139 -2.88 -2.48 10.47
CA PRO A 139 -2.80 -1.26 9.68
C PRO A 139 -1.41 -1.06 9.08
N GLU A 140 -1.36 -0.59 7.83
CA GLU A 140 -0.23 0.16 7.29
C GLU A 140 -0.56 1.66 7.42
N PHE A 141 0.24 2.39 8.20
CA PHE A 141 -0.01 3.82 8.43
C PHE A 141 0.55 4.65 7.27
N GLU A 142 -0.33 5.25 6.49
CA GLU A 142 0.02 6.07 5.32
C GLU A 142 0.40 7.49 5.77
N ILE A 143 1.67 7.86 5.55
CA ILE A 143 2.27 9.12 6.01
C ILE A 143 2.53 10.03 4.80
N PHE A 144 1.67 11.02 4.64
CA PHE A 144 1.81 12.06 3.60
C PHE A 144 2.52 13.33 4.12
N GLU A 145 2.57 13.49 5.45
CA GLU A 145 3.19 14.64 6.13
C GLU A 145 3.82 14.19 7.46
N PRO A 146 4.90 14.83 7.95
CA PRO A 146 5.61 14.41 9.17
C PRO A 146 4.72 14.33 10.42
N GLY A 147 3.77 15.26 10.56
CA GLY A 147 2.84 15.28 11.69
C GLY A 147 1.93 14.04 11.76
N MET A 148 1.74 13.34 10.65
CA MET A 148 0.95 12.10 10.60
C MET A 148 1.64 10.97 11.37
N ILE A 149 2.98 10.96 11.47
CA ILE A 149 3.71 9.99 12.30
C ILE A 149 3.26 10.13 13.77
N ALA A 150 3.21 11.36 14.28
CA ALA A 150 2.78 11.61 15.65
C ALA A 150 1.31 11.22 15.86
N THR A 151 0.45 11.45 14.87
CA THR A 151 -0.95 10.99 14.91
C THR A 151 -1.04 9.46 14.97
N ALA A 152 -0.33 8.76 14.09
CA ALA A 152 -0.28 7.30 14.05
C ALA A 152 0.18 6.71 15.39
N VAL A 153 1.28 7.22 15.94
CA VAL A 153 1.81 6.80 17.25
C VAL A 153 0.80 7.07 18.37
N GLY A 154 0.12 8.22 18.35
CA GLY A 154 -0.89 8.54 19.35
C GLY A 154 -2.11 7.62 19.30
N VAL A 155 -2.58 7.30 18.08
CA VAL A 155 -3.71 6.38 17.84
C VAL A 155 -3.34 4.95 18.23
N ALA A 156 -2.11 4.53 17.92
CA ALA A 156 -1.57 3.20 18.18
C ALA A 156 -0.82 3.08 19.52
N SER A 157 -1.07 3.98 20.47
CA SER A 157 -0.34 4.04 21.74
C SER A 157 -0.47 2.78 22.59
N GLU A 158 -1.61 2.09 22.49
CA GLU A 158 -1.89 0.82 23.17
C GLU A 158 -1.85 -0.37 22.18
N ALA A 159 -1.11 -0.25 21.07
CA ALA A 159 -1.03 -1.30 20.07
C ALA A 159 -0.36 -2.57 20.62
N ASP A 160 -1.01 -3.70 20.39
CA ASP A 160 -0.51 -5.06 20.59
C ASP A 160 -0.09 -5.73 19.27
N HIS A 161 0.05 -4.94 18.21
CA HIS A 161 0.47 -5.39 16.88
C HIS A 161 1.74 -4.66 16.43
N HIS A 162 2.41 -5.24 15.43
CA HIS A 162 3.57 -4.61 14.80
C HIS A 162 3.17 -3.30 14.11
N LEU A 163 4.02 -2.26 14.24
CA LEU A 163 3.79 -0.97 13.58
C LEU A 163 4.48 -0.96 12.22
N HIS A 164 3.70 -0.77 11.17
CA HIS A 164 4.19 -0.61 9.80
C HIS A 164 3.72 0.73 9.21
N PHE A 165 4.63 1.46 8.59
CA PHE A 165 4.37 2.79 8.01
C PHE A 165 4.66 2.78 6.51
N ASP A 166 3.89 3.51 5.71
CA ASP A 166 4.29 3.85 4.33
C ASP A 166 4.53 5.36 4.21
N LEU A 167 5.71 5.72 3.71
CA LEU A 167 6.15 7.09 3.53
C LEU A 167 5.78 7.55 2.10
N VAL A 168 4.64 8.23 1.97
CA VAL A 168 4.07 8.59 0.66
C VAL A 168 4.53 9.99 0.24
N LEU A 169 5.38 10.03 -0.79
CA LEU A 169 6.10 11.24 -1.20
C LEU A 169 5.78 11.66 -2.64
N GLY A 170 5.59 12.97 -2.83
CA GLY A 170 5.43 13.56 -4.16
C GLY A 170 3.99 13.67 -4.66
N VAL A 171 2.99 13.39 -3.81
CA VAL A 171 1.60 13.75 -4.08
C VAL A 171 1.47 15.28 -4.19
N PRO A 172 0.88 15.84 -5.25
CA PRO A 172 0.64 17.28 -5.33
C PRO A 172 -0.28 17.75 -4.19
N GLY A 173 0.24 18.56 -3.27
CA GLY A 173 -0.51 19.06 -2.10
C GLY A 173 -0.08 18.46 -0.76
N ALA A 174 0.84 17.49 -0.77
CA ALA A 174 1.46 16.92 0.43
C ALA A 174 3.01 17.00 0.35
N MET A 175 3.71 16.25 1.21
CA MET A 175 5.16 16.30 1.31
C MET A 175 5.85 15.94 -0.03
N PRO A 176 6.71 16.81 -0.57
CA PRO A 176 7.49 16.49 -1.76
C PRO A 176 8.54 15.40 -1.51
N ALA A 177 8.96 14.72 -2.57
CA ALA A 177 10.13 13.84 -2.56
C ALA A 177 11.43 14.64 -2.76
N TRP A 178 11.83 15.45 -1.76
CA TRP A 178 13.15 16.06 -1.71
C TRP A 178 14.22 15.01 -1.43
N ASP A 179 15.48 15.37 -1.68
CA ASP A 179 16.61 14.47 -1.54
C ASP A 179 16.75 13.90 -0.12
N ASP A 180 16.30 14.62 0.90
CA ASP A 180 16.35 14.19 2.30
C ASP A 180 15.01 13.65 2.84
N SER A 181 13.91 13.67 2.07
CA SER A 181 12.56 13.34 2.58
C SER A 181 12.47 11.94 3.21
N VAL A 182 13.02 10.91 2.56
CA VAL A 182 12.98 9.53 3.08
C VAL A 182 13.82 9.42 4.35
N SER A 183 15.05 9.95 4.33
CA SER A 183 15.94 9.95 5.50
C SER A 183 15.36 10.73 6.69
N PHE A 184 14.69 11.86 6.41
CA PHE A 184 14.05 12.68 7.42
C PHE A 184 12.90 11.91 8.08
N LEU A 185 11.96 11.37 7.31
CA LEU A 185 10.79 10.69 7.87
C LEU A 185 11.18 9.40 8.60
N SER A 186 12.00 8.55 7.98
CA SER A 186 12.44 7.28 8.57
C SER A 186 13.17 7.45 9.91
N ALA A 187 13.95 8.53 10.07
CA ALA A 187 14.64 8.82 11.32
C ALA A 187 13.71 9.20 12.49
N HIS A 188 12.43 9.51 12.22
CA HIS A 188 11.45 9.90 13.23
C HIS A 188 10.40 8.80 13.51
N LEU A 189 10.56 7.61 12.93
CA LEU A 189 9.68 6.48 13.21
C LEU A 189 10.01 5.83 14.56
N PRO A 190 9.02 5.20 15.23
CA PRO A 190 9.27 4.46 16.46
C PRO A 190 10.29 3.34 16.28
N GLU A 191 11.14 3.15 17.29
CA GLU A 191 12.08 2.02 17.31
C GLU A 191 11.33 0.69 17.22
N GLY A 192 11.85 -0.24 16.43
CA GLY A 192 11.25 -1.56 16.21
C GLY A 192 10.10 -1.58 15.20
N SER A 193 9.66 -0.44 14.66
CA SER A 193 8.72 -0.40 13.54
C SER A 193 9.40 -0.74 12.21
N THR A 194 8.61 -1.17 11.23
CA THR A 194 9.06 -1.28 9.83
C THR A 194 8.43 -0.19 8.99
N TRP A 195 9.03 0.12 7.84
CA TRP A 195 8.49 1.13 6.94
C TRP A 195 8.74 0.80 5.47
N SER A 196 7.80 1.20 4.64
CA SER A 196 7.89 1.27 3.18
C SER A 196 8.01 2.73 2.76
N ALA A 197 8.48 2.99 1.54
CA ALA A 197 8.35 4.30 0.92
C ALA A 197 7.75 4.21 -0.48
N THR A 198 6.92 5.20 -0.79
CA THR A 198 6.17 5.35 -2.04
C THR A 198 6.55 6.65 -2.70
N GLY A 199 7.16 6.58 -3.88
CA GLY A 199 7.48 7.75 -4.70
C GLY A 199 6.48 7.93 -5.84
N ILE A 200 5.69 8.99 -5.82
CA ILE A 200 4.68 9.25 -6.85
C ILE A 200 5.33 9.71 -8.17
N GLY A 201 4.98 9.01 -9.26
CA GLY A 201 5.39 9.33 -10.62
C GLY A 201 6.91 9.43 -10.78
N ARG A 202 7.42 10.64 -11.07
CA ARG A 202 8.86 10.86 -11.27
C ARG A 202 9.71 10.65 -10.00
N ALA A 203 9.08 10.68 -8.82
CA ALA A 203 9.76 10.46 -7.54
C ALA A 203 10.07 8.98 -7.28
N HIS A 204 9.47 8.05 -8.04
CA HIS A 204 9.56 6.62 -7.80
C HIS A 204 10.99 6.12 -7.60
N ILE A 205 11.88 6.36 -8.56
CA ILE A 205 13.23 5.77 -8.54
C ILE A 205 14.10 6.34 -7.41
N PRO A 206 14.23 7.67 -7.23
CA PRO A 206 15.00 8.19 -6.11
C PRO A 206 14.48 7.73 -4.73
N VAL A 207 13.16 7.64 -4.56
CA VAL A 207 12.55 7.19 -3.29
C VAL A 207 12.83 5.70 -3.05
N ALA A 208 12.64 4.84 -4.06
CA ALA A 208 12.90 3.42 -3.95
C ALA A 208 14.38 3.12 -3.64
N GLU A 209 15.31 3.83 -4.30
CA GLU A 209 16.74 3.67 -4.05
C GLU A 209 17.12 4.05 -2.62
N GLN A 210 16.64 5.19 -2.12
CA GLN A 210 16.88 5.60 -0.74
C GLN A 210 16.26 4.64 0.28
N ALA A 211 15.03 4.16 0.02
CA ALA A 211 14.38 3.22 0.91
C ALA A 211 15.17 1.90 1.02
N ILE A 212 15.65 1.37 -0.11
CA ILE A 212 16.49 0.17 -0.13
C ILE A 212 17.80 0.39 0.63
N GLU A 213 18.47 1.53 0.41
CA GLU A 213 19.74 1.89 1.05
C GLU A 213 19.61 2.06 2.57
N LEU A 214 18.51 2.67 3.03
CA LEU A 214 18.26 2.93 4.45
C LEU A 214 17.60 1.74 5.19
N GLY A 215 17.46 0.59 4.54
CA GLY A 215 16.92 -0.63 5.15
C GLY A 215 15.39 -0.72 5.17
N GLY A 216 14.67 0.25 4.60
CA GLY A 216 13.23 0.24 4.44
C GLY A 216 12.72 -0.74 3.38
N HIS A 217 11.43 -0.66 3.09
CA HIS A 217 10.73 -1.43 2.07
C HIS A 217 10.23 -0.50 0.95
N VAL A 218 9.71 -1.06 -0.14
CA VAL A 218 9.30 -0.26 -1.30
C VAL A 218 7.89 -0.60 -1.72
N ARG A 219 7.09 0.42 -1.98
CA ARG A 219 5.82 0.29 -2.69
C ARG A 219 5.95 0.90 -4.09
N THR A 220 5.41 0.20 -5.08
CA THR A 220 5.33 0.63 -6.47
C THR A 220 4.13 -0.01 -7.16
N GLY A 221 3.66 0.57 -8.24
CA GLY A 221 2.62 -0.03 -9.07
C GLY A 221 1.90 1.05 -9.87
N PHE A 222 0.93 0.67 -10.67
CA PHE A 222 0.19 1.58 -11.53
C PHE A 222 -0.58 2.64 -10.76
N GLU A 223 -0.96 2.39 -9.51
CA GLU A 223 -1.53 3.43 -8.65
C GLU A 223 -0.61 4.64 -8.50
N ASP A 224 0.69 4.38 -8.32
CA ASP A 224 1.68 5.40 -7.96
C ASP A 224 2.54 5.82 -9.17
N VAL A 225 2.75 4.91 -10.12
CA VAL A 225 3.78 4.99 -11.17
C VAL A 225 3.21 4.57 -12.53
N ARG A 226 3.04 5.54 -13.41
CA ARG A 226 2.56 5.32 -14.79
C ARG A 226 3.67 4.95 -15.78
N TYR A 227 4.86 5.50 -15.59
CA TYR A 227 5.95 5.44 -16.57
C TYR A 227 7.11 4.61 -16.03
N LEU A 228 7.66 3.73 -16.87
CA LEU A 228 8.92 3.03 -16.59
C LEU A 228 10.10 4.01 -16.71
N ALA A 229 10.10 4.80 -17.77
CA ALA A 229 11.14 5.80 -18.06
C ALA A 229 10.48 7.05 -18.64
N PRO A 230 11.20 8.18 -18.76
CA PRO A 230 10.63 9.39 -19.34
C PRO A 230 10.00 9.14 -20.73
N GLY A 231 8.67 9.25 -20.81
CA GLY A 231 7.90 9.01 -22.04
C GLY A 231 7.61 7.54 -22.36
N GLU A 232 8.11 6.59 -21.57
CA GLU A 232 7.88 5.16 -21.75
C GLU A 232 6.89 4.64 -20.71
N LEU A 233 5.68 4.28 -21.14
CA LEU A 233 4.66 3.71 -20.26
C LEU A 233 5.13 2.35 -19.74
N ALA A 234 4.92 2.10 -18.45
CA ALA A 234 5.07 0.77 -17.91
C ALA A 234 3.98 -0.15 -18.49
N THR A 235 4.37 -1.36 -18.89
CA THR A 235 3.50 -2.32 -19.58
C THR A 235 2.82 -3.30 -18.64
N SER A 236 3.33 -3.43 -17.41
CA SER A 236 2.71 -4.21 -16.33
C SER A 236 3.20 -3.74 -14.96
N ASN A 237 2.42 -3.99 -13.91
CA ASN A 237 2.90 -3.84 -12.54
C ASN A 237 4.13 -4.71 -12.28
N ALA A 238 4.13 -5.95 -12.79
CA ALA A 238 5.26 -6.87 -12.67
C ALA A 238 6.58 -6.30 -13.24
N GLN A 239 6.53 -5.47 -14.29
CA GLN A 239 7.70 -4.78 -14.82
C GLN A 239 8.30 -3.78 -13.81
N LEU A 240 7.45 -3.05 -13.09
CA LEU A 240 7.86 -2.12 -12.03
C LEU A 240 8.44 -2.88 -10.83
N ILE A 241 7.78 -3.97 -10.42
CA ILE A 241 8.23 -4.84 -9.34
C ILE A 241 9.59 -5.46 -9.66
N ALA A 242 9.76 -6.02 -10.86
CA ALA A 242 11.02 -6.64 -11.28
C ALA A 242 12.19 -5.64 -11.26
N ARG A 243 11.93 -4.36 -11.57
CA ARG A 243 12.93 -3.29 -11.48
C ARG A 243 13.35 -3.03 -10.04
N VAL A 244 12.39 -2.88 -9.12
CA VAL A 244 12.69 -2.70 -7.68
C VAL A 244 13.40 -3.92 -7.11
N ALA A 245 12.97 -5.13 -7.47
CA ALA A 245 13.62 -6.38 -7.07
C ALA A 245 15.07 -6.48 -7.58
N ALA A 246 15.37 -5.96 -8.77
CA ALA A 246 16.74 -5.87 -9.27
C ALA A 246 17.58 -4.88 -8.44
N MET A 247 17.03 -3.69 -8.13
CA MET A 247 17.69 -2.71 -7.26
C MET A 247 18.02 -3.28 -5.87
N GLY A 248 17.09 -4.02 -5.27
CA GLY A 248 17.31 -4.69 -3.99
C GLY A 248 18.48 -5.67 -4.06
N ARG A 249 18.48 -6.56 -5.06
CA ARG A 249 19.55 -7.55 -5.28
C ARG A 249 20.90 -6.92 -5.56
N ASP A 250 20.94 -5.84 -6.35
CA ASP A 250 22.17 -5.09 -6.63
C ASP A 250 22.77 -4.46 -5.36
N ARG A 251 21.95 -4.24 -4.32
CA ARG A 251 22.35 -3.77 -2.99
C ARG A 251 22.48 -4.89 -1.96
N GLY A 252 22.41 -6.16 -2.38
CA GLY A 252 22.55 -7.33 -1.51
C GLY A 252 21.35 -7.61 -0.61
N ARG A 253 20.16 -7.08 -0.94
CA ARG A 253 18.91 -7.36 -0.23
C ARG A 253 18.03 -8.28 -1.05
N GLU A 254 17.85 -9.51 -0.55
CA GLU A 254 16.93 -10.47 -1.13
C GLU A 254 15.47 -10.06 -0.89
N VAL A 255 14.62 -10.36 -1.86
CA VAL A 255 13.19 -10.03 -1.80
C VAL A 255 12.48 -11.02 -0.87
N ALA A 256 11.64 -10.49 0.03
CA ALA A 256 10.84 -11.29 0.94
C ALA A 256 9.75 -12.05 0.19
N THR A 257 9.61 -13.35 0.45
CA THR A 257 8.39 -14.08 0.06
C THR A 257 7.19 -13.53 0.85
N PRO A 258 5.94 -13.77 0.40
CA PRO A 258 4.76 -13.38 1.17
C PRO A 258 4.76 -13.89 2.61
N ASP A 259 5.21 -15.13 2.85
CA ASP A 259 5.29 -15.69 4.20
C ASP A 259 6.36 -15.02 5.06
N GLN A 260 7.52 -14.68 4.49
CA GLN A 260 8.54 -13.90 5.19
C GLN A 260 8.03 -12.50 5.52
N ALA A 261 7.30 -11.86 4.59
CA ALA A 261 6.65 -10.57 4.83
C ALA A 261 5.61 -10.69 5.96
N ARG A 262 4.82 -11.77 6.02
CA ARG A 262 3.88 -12.01 7.13
C ARG A 262 4.59 -12.06 8.47
N SER A 263 5.70 -12.80 8.58
CA SER A 263 6.49 -12.83 9.82
C SER A 263 7.08 -11.47 10.18
N LEU A 264 7.63 -10.73 9.21
CA LEU A 264 8.19 -9.38 9.43
C LEU A 264 7.14 -8.35 9.88
N LEU A 265 5.91 -8.49 9.40
CA LEU A 265 4.80 -7.58 9.69
C LEU A 265 3.93 -8.05 10.86
N GLY A 266 4.29 -9.14 11.52
CA GLY A 266 3.52 -9.68 12.65
C GLY A 266 2.11 -10.18 12.26
N LEU A 267 1.94 -10.65 11.02
CA LEU A 267 0.66 -11.17 10.48
C LEU A 267 0.45 -12.66 10.77
N GLU A 268 1.31 -13.29 11.58
CA GLU A 268 1.19 -14.71 11.88
C GLU A 268 -0.16 -15.00 12.51
N ARG A 269 -0.93 -15.87 11.86
CA ARG A 269 -2.27 -16.25 12.33
C ARG A 269 -2.15 -16.89 13.70
N SER A 270 -2.66 -16.22 14.74
CA SER A 270 -2.97 -16.85 16.01
C SER A 270 -3.79 -18.12 15.72
N ALA A 271 -3.27 -19.29 16.10
CA ALA A 271 -3.83 -20.61 15.79
C ALA A 271 -5.25 -20.89 16.34
N GLY A 272 -5.99 -19.86 16.77
CA GLY A 272 -7.31 -19.96 17.41
C GLY A 272 -8.51 -19.47 16.60
N THR A 273 -8.34 -18.82 15.44
CA THR A 273 -9.46 -18.12 14.76
C THR A 273 -10.09 -18.89 13.59
N LEU A 274 -9.68 -20.13 13.32
CA LEU A 274 -10.32 -21.01 12.33
C LEU A 274 -11.46 -21.88 12.89
N ALA A 275 -12.12 -21.43 13.95
CA ALA A 275 -13.34 -22.05 14.44
C ALA A 275 -14.42 -20.99 14.69
N ARG A 276 -15.14 -20.62 13.62
CA ARG A 276 -16.61 -20.44 13.55
C ARG A 276 -17.03 -19.89 12.20
#